data_AF-A0A1E5Q514-F1
#
_entry.id   AF-A0A1E5Q514-F1
#
_cell.length_a   1.000
_cell.length_b   1.000
_cell.length_c   1.000
_cell.angle_alpha   90.00
_cell.angle_beta   90.00
_cell.angle_gamma   90.00
#
_symmetry.space_group_name_H-M   'P 1'
#
loop_
_entity.id
_entity.type
_entity.pdbx_description
1 polymer ?
#
loop_
_entity_poly.entity_id
_entity_poly.type
_entity_poly.pdbx_seq_one_letter_code
_entity_poly.pdbx_strand_id
1 'polypeptide(L)'
;MAIECGYVLRRDVEGKPTVYAGEIDFGNIIGDFYLIPVAEKRDPVKSPDYEMKMKSRSGQYGVVGQCWVKKLKAGGSFFSITVDHPHMTDKPIYLAAFPDDEQPKDTPKGKPANFTLRWSRPKAGNGGQDFGGAPSPSSVDNDSIPY
;
A
#
# COMPACT_ATOMS: atom_id res chain seq x y z
N MET A 1 15.60 11.53 -3.18
CA MET A 1 15.68 10.25 -3.88
C MET A 1 14.63 9.37 -3.24
N ALA A 2 13.65 8.92 -4.02
CA ALA A 2 12.69 7.93 -3.56
C ALA A 2 13.32 6.55 -3.75
N ILE A 3 13.11 5.67 -2.79
CA ILE A 3 13.59 4.29 -2.80
C ILE A 3 12.34 3.44 -2.99
N GLU A 4 12.32 2.61 -4.02
CA GLU A 4 11.32 1.56 -4.17
C GLU A 4 11.53 0.52 -3.07
N CYS A 5 10.44 0.13 -2.43
CA CYS A 5 10.48 -0.69 -1.23
C CYS A 5 9.37 -1.74 -1.19
N GLY A 6 8.84 -2.08 -2.36
CA GLY A 6 7.82 -3.11 -2.52
C GLY A 6 6.68 -2.71 -3.46
N TYR A 7 5.54 -3.38 -3.32
CA TYR A 7 4.40 -3.24 -4.23
C TYR A 7 3.07 -3.43 -3.50
N VAL A 8 1.98 -3.00 -4.12
CA VAL A 8 0.61 -3.17 -3.64
C VAL A 8 -0.30 -3.56 -4.82
N LEU A 9 -1.08 -4.62 -4.64
CA LEU A 9 -2.01 -5.18 -5.61
C LEU A 9 -3.43 -5.17 -5.04
N ARG A 10 -4.41 -4.80 -5.86
CA ARG A 10 -5.82 -4.99 -5.47
C ARG A 10 -6.17 -6.47 -5.46
N ARG A 11 -6.94 -6.87 -4.45
CA ARG A 11 -7.57 -8.18 -4.36
C ARG A 11 -9.07 -8.00 -4.15
N ASP A 12 -9.84 -8.52 -5.10
CA ASP A 12 -11.29 -8.62 -5.01
C ASP A 12 -11.67 -10.08 -4.77
N VAL A 13 -12.47 -10.31 -3.74
CA VAL A 13 -13.07 -11.63 -3.47
C VAL A 13 -14.58 -11.44 -3.41
N GLU A 14 -15.30 -12.33 -4.08
CA GLU A 14 -16.76 -12.25 -4.18
C GLU A 14 -17.40 -12.24 -2.79
N GLY A 15 -18.31 -11.30 -2.56
CA GLY A 15 -19.01 -11.12 -1.29
C GLY A 15 -18.16 -10.50 -0.17
N LYS A 16 -16.92 -10.05 -0.44
CA LYS A 16 -16.04 -9.40 0.54
C LYS A 16 -15.64 -7.99 0.12
N PRO A 17 -15.30 -7.11 1.08
CA PRO A 17 -14.74 -5.80 0.75
C PRO A 17 -13.46 -5.94 -0.08
N THR A 18 -13.24 -5.00 -1.00
CA THR A 18 -11.96 -4.87 -1.69
C THR A 18 -10.85 -4.62 -0.69
N VAL A 19 -9.80 -5.42 -0.77
CA VAL A 19 -8.58 -5.27 0.03
C VAL A 19 -7.40 -5.09 -0.92
N TYR A 20 -6.28 -4.60 -0.39
CA TYR A 20 -5.04 -4.54 -1.14
C TYR A 20 -3.98 -5.37 -0.43
N ALA A 21 -3.30 -6.25 -1.16
CA ALA A 21 -2.20 -7.06 -0.66
C ALA A 21 -0.91 -6.52 -1.22
N GLY A 22 0.10 -6.36 -0.39
CA GLY A 22 1.39 -5.85 -0.80
C GLY A 22 2.53 -6.55 -0.07
N GLU A 23 3.73 -6.28 -0.55
CA GLU A 23 4.97 -6.67 0.10
C GLU A 23 5.74 -5.40 0.40
N ILE A 24 6.35 -5.33 1.57
CA ILE A 24 7.27 -4.26 1.94
C ILE A 24 8.64 -4.86 2.23
N ASP A 25 9.68 -4.24 1.71
CA ASP A 25 11.07 -4.45 2.09
C ASP A 25 11.70 -3.08 2.36
N PHE A 26 11.63 -2.66 3.62
CA PHE A 26 12.18 -1.37 4.04
C PHE A 26 12.76 -1.40 5.46
N GLY A 27 14.09 -1.34 5.55
CA GLY A 27 14.80 -1.27 6.83
C GLY A 27 14.58 -2.55 7.65
N ASN A 28 13.86 -2.43 8.77
CA ASN A 28 13.52 -3.56 9.65
C ASN A 28 12.09 -4.08 9.44
N ILE A 29 11.35 -3.54 8.47
CA ILE A 29 10.00 -3.99 8.13
C ILE A 29 10.09 -4.74 6.81
N ILE A 30 9.96 -6.06 6.89
CA ILE A 30 10.01 -6.95 5.74
C ILE A 30 8.82 -7.91 5.83
N GLY A 31 8.08 -8.03 4.72
CA GLY A 31 7.08 -9.08 4.53
C GLY A 31 5.76 -8.59 3.96
N ASP A 32 4.80 -9.52 3.94
CA ASP A 32 3.47 -9.28 3.39
C ASP A 32 2.64 -8.39 4.31
N PHE A 33 1.88 -7.48 3.69
CA PHE A 33 0.90 -6.66 4.36
C PHE A 33 -0.41 -6.58 3.59
N TYR A 34 -1.46 -6.20 4.32
CA TYR A 34 -2.79 -6.01 3.77
C TYR A 34 -3.34 -4.66 4.18
N LEU A 35 -3.91 -3.93 3.22
CA LEU A 35 -4.73 -2.75 3.47
C LEU A 35 -6.19 -3.19 3.55
N ILE A 36 -6.73 -3.17 4.76
CA ILE A 36 -8.09 -3.60 5.08
C ILE A 36 -8.96 -2.36 5.32
N PRO A 37 -10.13 -2.21 4.68
CA PRO A 37 -11.00 -1.06 4.88
C PRO A 37 -11.33 -0.85 6.36
N VAL A 38 -11.25 0.39 6.82
CA VAL A 38 -11.74 0.74 8.16
C VAL A 38 -13.27 0.60 8.17
N ALA A 39 -13.81 -0.16 9.12
CA ALA A 39 -15.24 -0.45 9.19
C ALA A 39 -16.10 0.81 9.31
N GLU A 40 -15.67 1.77 10.14
CA GLU A 40 -16.34 3.06 10.30
C GLU A 40 -15.33 4.21 10.40
N LYS A 41 -15.52 5.21 9.54
CA LYS A 41 -14.75 6.44 9.61
C LYS A 41 -15.41 7.43 10.55
N ARG A 42 -14.71 7.83 11.61
CA ARG A 42 -15.17 8.88 12.53
C ARG A 42 -15.26 10.25 11.85
N ASP A 43 -14.32 10.53 10.95
CA ASP A 43 -14.21 11.75 10.15
C ASP A 43 -13.84 11.34 8.71
N PRO A 44 -14.66 11.64 7.68
CA PRO A 44 -14.43 11.19 6.31
C PRO A 44 -13.12 11.68 5.68
N VAL A 45 -12.58 12.80 6.17
CA VAL A 45 -11.40 13.47 5.61
C VAL A 45 -10.13 13.11 6.39
N LYS A 46 -10.23 13.05 7.71
CA LYS A 46 -9.09 12.81 8.60
C LYS A 46 -8.87 11.34 8.91
N SER A 47 -9.93 10.53 8.95
CA SER A 47 -9.81 9.11 9.28
C SER A 47 -9.17 8.34 8.13
N PRO A 48 -8.33 7.34 8.42
CA PRO A 48 -7.77 6.49 7.39
C PRO A 48 -8.86 5.77 6.60
N ASP A 49 -8.55 5.49 5.33
CA ASP A 49 -9.37 4.65 4.46
C ASP A 49 -9.15 3.17 4.79
N TYR A 50 -7.91 2.80 5.10
CA TYR A 50 -7.52 1.41 5.38
C TYR A 50 -6.59 1.32 6.59
N GLU A 51 -6.67 0.21 7.30
CA GLU A 51 -5.67 -0.25 8.25
C GLU A 51 -4.64 -1.13 7.53
N MET A 52 -3.36 -0.91 7.81
CA MET A 52 -2.30 -1.80 7.34
C MET A 52 -2.10 -2.90 8.38
N LYS A 53 -2.33 -4.15 7.98
CA LYS A 53 -2.12 -5.34 8.81
C LYS A 53 -0.96 -6.16 8.28
N MET A 54 -0.09 -6.60 9.19
CA MET A 54 1.01 -7.53 8.89
C MET A 54 0.94 -8.74 9.81
N LYS A 55 1.39 -9.88 9.32
CA LYS A 55 1.48 -11.10 10.11
C LYS A 55 2.72 -11.03 10.99
N SER A 56 2.54 -11.14 12.30
CA SER A 56 3.65 -11.24 13.25
C SER A 56 4.32 -12.61 13.14
N ARG A 57 5.50 -12.75 13.76
CA ARG A 57 6.18 -14.05 13.87
C ARG A 57 5.34 -15.12 14.60
N SER A 58 4.41 -14.73 15.46
CA SER A 58 3.48 -15.65 16.12
C SER A 58 2.32 -16.08 15.21
N GLY A 59 2.28 -15.59 13.98
CA GLY A 59 1.27 -15.93 12.99
C GLY A 59 -0.03 -15.11 13.08
N GLN A 60 -0.11 -14.15 14.00
CA GLN A 60 -1.29 -13.30 14.17
C GLN A 60 -1.16 -12.02 13.34
N TYR A 61 -2.27 -11.57 12.74
CA TYR A 61 -2.32 -10.28 12.07
C TYR A 61 -2.54 -9.16 13.07
N GLY A 62 -1.62 -8.20 13.10
CA GLY A 62 -1.72 -6.98 13.89
C GLY A 62 -1.80 -5.75 13.00
N VAL A 63 -2.45 -4.68 13.47
CA VAL A 63 -2.42 -3.37 12.81
C VAL A 63 -1.04 -2.75 13.06
N VAL A 64 -0.36 -2.39 11.99
CA VAL A 64 1.01 -1.83 12.01
C VAL A 64 1.10 -0.50 11.26
N GLY A 65 -0.04 0.02 10.79
CA GLY A 65 -0.07 1.26 10.05
C GLY A 65 -1.47 1.66 9.59
N GLN A 66 -1.54 2.81 8.94
CA GLN A 66 -2.76 3.42 8.43
C GLN A 66 -2.53 3.94 7.02
N CYS A 67 -3.58 3.94 6.20
CA CYS A 67 -3.50 4.36 4.82
C CYS A 67 -4.67 5.27 4.42
N TRP A 68 -4.34 6.32 3.67
CA TRP A 68 -5.30 7.24 3.06
C TRP A 68 -5.19 7.18 1.53
N VAL A 69 -6.33 7.19 0.86
CA VAL A 69 -6.42 7.35 -0.59
C VAL A 69 -6.45 8.84 -0.92
N LYS A 70 -5.46 9.30 -1.67
CA LYS A 70 -5.35 10.71 -2.06
C LYS A 70 -5.43 10.85 -3.57
N LYS A 71 -6.02 11.95 -4.04
CA LYS A 71 -6.11 12.26 -5.46
C LYS A 71 -4.86 13.03 -5.92
N LEU A 72 -4.33 12.65 -7.08
CA LEU A 72 -3.25 13.39 -7.75
C LEU A 72 -3.83 14.61 -8.48
N LYS A 73 -3.07 15.70 -8.56
CA LYS A 73 -3.48 16.92 -9.28
C LYS A 73 -3.73 16.67 -10.78
N ALA A 74 -2.98 15.75 -11.37
CA ALA A 74 -3.07 15.38 -12.78
C ALA A 74 -4.19 14.35 -13.07
N GLY A 75 -4.99 13.97 -12.07
CA GLY A 75 -5.94 12.86 -12.16
C GLY A 75 -5.34 11.54 -11.63
N GLY A 76 -6.20 10.64 -11.19
CA GLY A 76 -5.81 9.39 -10.53
C GLY A 76 -5.69 9.50 -9.01
N SER A 77 -5.40 8.37 -8.37
CA SER A 77 -5.27 8.25 -6.92
C SER A 77 -3.96 7.55 -6.55
N PHE A 78 -3.44 7.84 -5.37
CA PHE A 78 -2.28 7.16 -4.77
C PHE A 78 -2.59 6.84 -3.31
N PHE A 79 -1.87 5.86 -2.75
CA PHE A 79 -1.94 5.54 -1.33
C PHE A 79 -0.88 6.31 -0.56
N SER A 80 -1.31 7.00 0.50
CA SER A 80 -0.45 7.62 1.50
C SER A 80 -0.47 6.72 2.73
N ILE A 81 0.64 6.02 3.00
CA ILE A 81 0.71 4.99 4.04
C ILE A 81 1.63 5.48 5.16
N THR A 82 1.18 5.33 6.40
CA THR A 82 2.01 5.54 7.59
C THR A 82 2.18 4.19 8.27
N VAL A 83 3.43 3.80 8.50
CA VAL A 83 3.77 2.57 9.23
C VAL A 83 4.28 2.96 10.61
N ASP A 84 3.62 2.43 11.63
CA ASP A 84 3.92 2.64 13.04
C ASP A 84 3.87 1.27 13.73
N HIS A 85 4.94 0.49 13.53
CA HIS A 85 5.04 -0.85 14.07
C HIS A 85 5.72 -0.78 15.45
N PRO A 86 5.20 -1.48 16.49
CA PRO A 86 5.80 -1.50 17.84
C PRO A 86 7.27 -1.94 17.95
N HIS A 87 7.84 -2.52 16.88
CA HIS A 87 9.23 -2.98 16.83
C HIS A 87 10.15 -1.93 16.19
N MET A 88 9.61 -0.78 15.79
CA MET A 88 10.38 0.34 15.30
C MET A 88 10.81 1.18 16.50
N THR A 89 12.11 1.22 16.74
CA THR A 89 12.73 2.08 17.75
C THR A 89 12.71 3.57 17.36
N ASP A 90 12.41 3.86 16.09
CA ASP A 90 12.42 5.21 15.51
C ASP A 90 11.01 5.75 15.26
N LYS A 91 10.95 6.97 14.71
CA LYS A 91 9.73 7.66 14.28
C LYS A 91 8.95 6.84 13.23
N PRO A 92 7.62 7.07 13.10
CA PRO A 92 6.81 6.47 12.05
C PRO A 92 7.40 6.68 10.65
N ILE A 93 7.25 5.67 9.80
CA ILE A 93 7.68 5.73 8.41
C ILE A 93 6.52 6.12 7.52
N TYR A 94 6.75 7.08 6.63
CA TYR A 94 5.78 7.52 5.63
C TYR A 94 6.15 6.97 4.26
N LEU A 95 5.22 6.23 3.66
CA LEU A 95 5.33 5.60 2.36
C LEU A 95 4.24 6.14 1.44
N ALA A 96 4.49 6.06 0.14
CA ALA A 96 3.48 6.35 -0.87
C ALA A 96 3.48 5.24 -1.93
N ALA A 97 2.30 4.72 -2.25
CA ALA A 97 2.15 3.77 -3.34
C ALA A 97 1.46 4.46 -4.52
N PHE A 98 2.15 4.52 -5.66
CA PHE A 98 1.67 5.17 -6.87
C PHE A 98 1.24 4.12 -7.89
N PRO A 99 0.19 4.36 -8.68
CA PRO A 99 -0.19 3.45 -9.74
C PRO A 99 0.96 3.32 -10.74
N ASP A 100 1.18 2.12 -11.26
CA ASP A 100 2.24 1.88 -12.24
C ASP A 100 1.92 2.60 -13.57
N ASP A 101 2.94 3.23 -14.16
CA ASP A 101 2.83 3.97 -15.43
C ASP A 101 2.51 3.03 -16.61
N GLU A 102 2.96 1.77 -16.53
CA GLU A 102 2.66 0.69 -17.48
C GLU A 102 1.64 -0.29 -16.88
N GLN A 103 0.36 0.10 -16.86
CA GLN A 103 -0.68 -0.92 -16.69
C GLN A 103 -0.63 -1.89 -17.88
N PRO A 104 -0.73 -3.22 -17.65
CA PRO A 104 -0.91 -4.17 -18.73
C PRO A 104 -2.05 -3.68 -19.64
N LYS A 105 -1.80 -3.60 -20.95
CA LYS A 105 -2.76 -3.05 -21.95
C LYS A 105 -4.13 -3.72 -21.91
N ASP A 106 -4.21 -4.93 -21.35
CA ASP A 106 -5.42 -5.73 -21.20
C ASP A 106 -6.15 -5.51 -19.86
N THR A 107 -5.73 -4.54 -19.03
CA THR A 107 -6.47 -4.17 -17.82
C THR A 107 -7.76 -3.47 -18.25
N PRO A 108 -8.95 -4.08 -18.04
CA PRO A 108 -10.21 -3.49 -18.47
C PRO A 108 -10.39 -2.10 -17.84
N LYS A 109 -10.81 -1.11 -18.64
CA LYS A 109 -11.18 0.23 -18.13
C LYS A 109 -12.11 0.08 -16.92
N GLY A 110 -11.63 0.46 -15.74
CA GLY A 110 -12.37 0.36 -14.47
C GLY A 110 -11.88 -0.71 -13.50
N LYS A 111 -10.92 -1.57 -13.86
CA LYS A 111 -10.15 -2.38 -12.91
C LYS A 111 -8.86 -1.64 -12.51
N PRO A 112 -8.40 -1.68 -11.25
CA PRO A 112 -7.39 -0.75 -10.81
C PRO A 112 -5.97 -1.30 -10.92
N ALA A 113 -5.08 -0.32 -10.93
CA ALA A 113 -3.65 -0.44 -11.10
C ALA A 113 -3.00 -1.35 -10.05
N ASN A 114 -1.94 -2.02 -10.47
CA ASN A 114 -0.85 -2.34 -9.57
C ASN A 114 -0.23 -1.02 -9.11
N PHE A 115 0.19 -0.95 -7.85
CA PHE A 115 0.84 0.22 -7.29
C PHE A 115 2.27 -0.13 -6.85
N THR A 116 3.24 0.66 -7.27
CA THR A 116 4.62 0.58 -6.76
C THR A 116 4.71 1.30 -5.41
N LEU A 117 5.19 0.62 -4.38
CA LEU A 117 5.38 1.19 -3.04
C LEU A 117 6.76 1.86 -2.94
N ARG A 118 6.75 3.14 -2.56
CA ARG A 118 7.95 3.95 -2.48
C ARG A 118 8.08 4.64 -1.14
N TRP A 119 9.29 4.61 -0.62
CA TRP A 119 9.72 5.45 0.49
C TRP A 119 10.44 6.68 -0.05
N SER A 120 10.07 7.86 0.45
CA SER A 120 10.91 9.05 0.27
C SER A 120 11.09 9.70 1.62
N ARG A 121 12.32 10.09 1.98
CA ARG A 121 12.47 11.10 3.03
C ARG A 121 11.63 12.31 2.61
N PRO A 122 10.82 12.91 3.50
CA PRO A 122 10.06 14.10 3.14
C PRO A 122 11.04 15.17 2.66
N LYS A 123 11.14 15.35 1.35
CA LYS A 123 11.72 16.55 0.76
C LYS A 123 10.58 17.55 0.72
N ALA A 124 10.78 18.68 1.37
CA ALA A 124 9.98 19.85 1.10
C ALA A 124 10.12 20.19 -0.40
N GLY A 125 9.07 19.96 -1.18
CA GLY A 125 8.94 20.45 -2.55
C GLY A 125 9.36 19.50 -3.68
N ASN A 126 8.52 19.51 -4.72
CA ASN A 126 8.64 18.89 -6.05
C ASN A 126 8.60 17.35 -6.08
N GLY A 127 7.65 16.73 -6.79
CA GLY A 127 7.26 17.00 -8.17
C GLY A 127 7.85 15.85 -8.99
N GLY A 128 6.98 15.04 -9.59
CA GLY A 128 7.27 13.69 -10.07
C GLY A 128 8.34 13.57 -11.17
N GLN A 129 8.79 12.34 -11.39
CA GLN A 129 9.49 11.92 -12.59
C GLN A 129 9.38 10.39 -12.78
N ASP A 130 9.48 9.96 -14.04
CA ASP A 130 9.27 8.62 -14.62
C ASP A 130 10.09 7.50 -13.99
N PHE A 131 9.56 6.26 -13.97
CA PHE A 131 10.38 5.08 -13.69
C PHE A 131 9.90 3.81 -14.41
N GLY A 132 10.85 3.14 -15.06
CA GLY A 132 10.64 1.92 -15.83
C GLY A 132 10.77 0.62 -15.04
N GLY A 133 10.05 -0.39 -15.54
CA GLY A 133 10.32 -1.84 -15.52
C GLY A 133 10.63 -2.50 -14.17
N ALA A 134 9.60 -2.93 -13.45
CA ALA A 134 9.71 -3.81 -12.27
C ALA A 134 9.42 -5.29 -12.61
N PRO A 135 10.01 -6.26 -11.87
CA PRO A 135 9.80 -7.69 -12.06
C PRO A 135 8.42 -8.16 -11.56
N SER A 136 7.91 -9.24 -12.17
CA SER A 136 6.56 -9.78 -11.91
C SER A 136 6.41 -10.44 -10.52
N PRO A 137 5.22 -10.35 -9.89
CA PRO A 137 4.97 -10.84 -8.54
C PRO A 137 4.88 -12.37 -8.47
N SER A 138 5.46 -12.95 -7.42
CA SER A 138 5.21 -14.33 -6.99
C SER A 138 3.79 -14.46 -6.40
N SER A 139 3.13 -15.57 -6.71
CA SER A 139 1.76 -15.90 -6.33
C SER A 139 1.59 -16.03 -4.80
N VAL A 140 0.87 -15.08 -4.20
CA VAL A 140 0.43 -15.13 -2.79
C VAL A 140 -0.96 -15.78 -2.72
N ASP A 141 -1.12 -16.79 -1.86
CA ASP A 141 -2.34 -17.59 -1.70
C ASP A 141 -3.51 -16.78 -1.08
N ASN A 142 -4.67 -16.83 -1.74
CA ASN A 142 -5.87 -16.05 -1.36
C ASN A 142 -6.47 -16.45 0.00
N ASP A 143 -6.21 -17.66 0.49
CA ASP A 143 -6.77 -18.16 1.77
C ASP A 143 -6.08 -17.55 3.01
N SER A 144 -5.02 -16.78 2.83
CA SER A 144 -4.26 -16.16 3.93
C SER A 144 -4.66 -14.70 4.22
N ILE A 145 -5.62 -14.13 3.48
CA ILE A 145 -5.98 -12.72 3.60
C ILE A 145 -6.85 -12.48 4.85
N PRO A 146 -6.47 -11.56 5.76
CA PRO A 146 -7.30 -11.20 6.92
C PRO A 146 -8.42 -10.26 6.46
N TYR A 147 -9.66 -10.77 6.39
CA TYR A 147 -10.86 -9.97 6.13
C TYR A 147 -11.45 -9.41 7.42
#